data_AF-A0A1Y0HN41-F1
#
_entry.id   AF-A0A1Y0HN41-F1
#
_cell.length_a   1.000
_cell.length_b   1.000
_cell.length_c   1.000
_cell.angle_alpha   90.00
_cell.angle_beta   90.00
_cell.angle_gamma   90.00
#
_symmetry.space_group_name_H-M   'P 1'
#
loop_
_entity.id
_entity.type
_entity.pdbx_description
1 polymer ?
#
loop_
_entity_poly.entity_id
_entity_poly.type
_entity_poly.pdbx_seq_one_letter_code
_entity_poly.pdbx_strand_id
1 'polypeptide(L)'
;MKIKLFSSEFISIMYFFIVLTLIAYYVEVYLCGNYFWTFWPANYWGIPNIYSNFSFTPILGGNERGWDGQFYYYISNDLLGIGDTYNHVDSPSYRWQRIGLPIFSKFLSLLMFSNIVLPIHFILANILITSVGFYFLIQYYRELGINPFIGLLWAFSLGVLITLTNGLPDAAADALCLIAFISYLKNNKVMYMLFMSFAVLTREGYVVVAFVIFCVEFFSLIKDKYLSKK
;
A
#
# COMPACT_ATOMS: atom_id res chain seq x y z
N MET A 1 8.85 -28.86 -18.62
CA MET A 1 10.00 -28.82 -17.68
C MET A 1 9.63 -27.87 -16.54
N LYS A 2 9.26 -28.36 -15.35
CA LYS A 2 8.90 -27.50 -14.22
C LYS A 2 10.18 -26.89 -13.64
N ILE A 3 10.43 -25.61 -13.90
CA ILE A 3 11.54 -24.87 -13.29
C ILE A 3 11.23 -24.76 -11.79
N LYS A 4 11.82 -25.67 -11.02
CA LYS A 4 11.66 -25.79 -9.56
C LYS A 4 12.83 -25.11 -8.83
N LEU A 5 13.31 -23.98 -9.34
CA LEU A 5 14.57 -23.39 -8.84
C LEU A 5 14.43 -22.77 -7.44
N PHE A 6 13.28 -22.14 -7.12
CA PHE A 6 13.03 -21.49 -5.82
C PHE A 6 11.56 -21.60 -5.42
N SER A 7 11.21 -21.50 -4.13
CA SER A 7 9.82 -21.44 -3.65
C SER A 7 9.22 -20.03 -3.80
N SER A 8 7.89 -19.90 -3.74
CA SER A 8 7.24 -18.57 -3.80
C SER A 8 7.61 -17.72 -2.59
N GLU A 9 7.71 -18.34 -1.41
CA GLU A 9 8.13 -17.71 -0.16
C GLU A 9 9.52 -17.11 -0.31
N PHE A 10 10.47 -17.91 -0.81
CA PHE A 10 11.85 -17.46 -1.01
C PHE A 10 11.93 -16.28 -1.98
N ILE A 11 11.26 -16.35 -3.13
CA ILE A 11 11.25 -15.26 -4.12
C ILE A 11 10.65 -13.98 -3.53
N SER A 12 9.54 -14.09 -2.79
CA SER A 12 8.90 -12.94 -2.15
C SER A 12 9.75 -12.32 -1.04
N ILE A 13 10.44 -13.15 -0.25
CA ILE A 13 11.38 -12.69 0.78
C ILE A 13 12.57 -11.97 0.14
N MET A 14 13.10 -12.50 -0.97
CA MET A 14 14.13 -11.81 -1.74
C MET A 14 13.65 -10.46 -2.25
N TYR A 15 12.44 -10.38 -2.81
CA TYR A 15 11.85 -9.11 -3.23
C TYR A 15 11.78 -8.10 -2.07
N PHE A 16 11.28 -8.52 -0.90
CA PHE A 16 11.23 -7.68 0.30
C PHE A 16 12.61 -7.08 0.62
N PHE A 17 13.65 -7.92 0.72
CA PHE A 17 14.99 -7.46 1.07
C PHE A 17 15.65 -6.62 -0.03
N ILE A 18 15.41 -6.93 -1.30
CA ILE A 18 15.91 -6.12 -2.42
C ILE A 18 15.29 -4.73 -2.37
N VAL A 19 13.97 -4.62 -2.24
CA VAL A 19 13.28 -3.33 -2.15
C VAL A 19 13.73 -2.54 -0.92
N LEU A 20 13.82 -3.20 0.24
CA LEU A 20 14.32 -2.58 1.46
C LEU A 20 15.73 -2.02 1.27
N THR A 21 16.62 -2.79 0.63
CA THR A 21 18.00 -2.36 0.33
C THR A 21 18.02 -1.21 -0.66
N LEU A 22 17.18 -1.24 -1.71
CA LEU A 22 17.07 -0.16 -2.68
C LEU A 22 16.60 1.15 -2.04
N ILE A 23 15.62 1.09 -1.14
CA ILE A 23 15.12 2.27 -0.42
C ILE A 23 16.16 2.77 0.57
N ALA A 24 16.80 1.88 1.34
CA ALA A 24 17.88 2.25 2.25
C ALA A 24 19.04 2.92 1.50
N TYR A 25 19.45 2.36 0.36
CA TYR A 25 20.46 2.96 -0.52
C TYR A 25 20.02 4.33 -1.04
N TYR A 26 18.77 4.45 -1.50
CA TYR A 26 18.22 5.73 -1.96
C TYR A 26 18.26 6.79 -0.86
N VAL A 27 17.85 6.42 0.36
CA VAL A 27 17.85 7.33 1.52
C VAL A 27 19.27 7.74 1.90
N GLU A 28 20.19 6.80 1.96
CA GLU A 28 21.56 7.08 2.39
C GLU A 28 22.31 7.96 1.38
N VAL A 29 22.17 7.65 0.08
CA VAL A 29 22.91 8.34 -0.98
C VAL A 29 22.28 9.67 -1.37
N TYR A 30 20.95 9.74 -1.46
CA TYR A 30 20.25 10.91 -2.01
C TYR A 30 19.53 11.75 -0.96
N LEU A 31 19.21 11.20 0.21
CA LEU A 31 18.47 11.88 1.28
C LEU A 31 19.27 12.04 2.57
N CYS A 32 20.60 11.89 2.50
CA CYS A 32 21.51 12.06 3.63
C CYS A 32 21.14 11.24 4.88
N GLY A 33 20.60 10.03 4.69
CA GLY A 33 20.18 9.16 5.78
C GLY A 33 18.82 9.53 6.42
N ASN A 34 18.14 10.58 5.93
CA ASN A 34 16.89 11.05 6.50
C ASN A 34 15.68 10.35 5.85
N TYR A 35 15.18 9.31 6.52
CA TYR A 35 14.01 8.55 6.08
C TYR A 35 12.73 9.39 5.98
N PHE A 36 12.59 10.48 6.74
CA PHE A 36 11.41 11.35 6.64
C PHE A 36 11.33 12.04 5.28
N TRP A 37 12.46 12.30 4.64
CA TRP A 37 12.52 12.95 3.33
C TRP A 37 12.03 12.07 2.18
N THR A 38 11.86 10.76 2.41
CA THR A 38 11.20 9.87 1.42
C THR A 38 9.80 10.34 1.09
N PHE A 39 9.10 11.00 2.01
CA PHE A 39 7.75 11.49 1.78
C PHE A 39 7.69 12.82 1.03
N TRP A 40 8.85 13.39 0.66
CA TRP A 40 9.00 14.73 0.08
C TRP A 40 8.18 15.80 0.83
N PRO A 41 8.38 15.95 2.15
CA PRO A 41 7.65 16.92 2.96
C PRO A 41 8.00 18.35 2.53
N ALA A 42 6.98 19.19 2.42
CA ALA A 42 7.13 20.56 1.95
C ALA A 42 6.76 21.59 3.01
N ASN A 43 7.54 22.67 3.08
CA ASN A 43 7.31 23.75 4.03
C ASN A 43 5.94 24.43 3.84
N TYR A 44 5.40 24.39 2.63
CA TYR A 44 4.06 24.93 2.31
C TYR A 44 2.95 24.35 3.21
N TRP A 45 3.04 23.06 3.56
CA TRP A 45 2.05 22.40 4.41
C TRP A 45 2.42 22.44 5.89
N GLY A 46 3.69 22.73 6.22
CA GLY A 46 4.22 22.62 7.57
C GLY A 46 4.29 21.18 8.06
N ILE A 47 4.59 21.01 9.34
CA ILE A 47 4.70 19.70 10.00
C ILE A 47 3.75 19.69 11.21
N PRO A 48 2.90 18.66 11.38
CA PRO A 48 2.04 18.55 12.56
C PRO A 48 2.80 18.55 13.89
N ASN A 49 2.20 19.12 14.93
CA ASN A 49 2.79 19.25 16.26
C ASN A 49 3.11 17.92 16.93
N ILE A 50 2.47 16.81 16.53
CA ILE A 50 2.83 15.46 17.03
C ILE A 50 4.30 15.10 16.76
N TYR A 51 4.93 15.77 15.79
CA TYR A 51 6.33 15.60 15.45
C TYR A 51 7.26 16.65 16.11
N SER A 52 6.77 17.52 17.01
CA SER A 52 7.56 18.61 17.60
C SER A 52 8.82 18.14 18.34
N ASN A 53 8.78 16.92 18.88
CA ASN A 53 9.89 16.30 19.59
C ASN A 53 10.89 15.61 18.65
N PHE A 54 10.61 15.59 17.35
CA PHE A 54 11.47 15.05 16.32
C PHE A 54 12.10 16.20 15.53
N SER A 55 13.38 16.07 15.20
CA SER A 55 14.09 17.04 14.35
C SER A 55 13.70 16.91 12.87
N PHE A 56 12.41 16.77 12.58
CA PHE A 56 11.89 16.66 11.23
C PHE A 56 11.87 18.04 10.57
N THR A 57 12.48 18.12 9.40
CA THR A 57 12.55 19.33 8.60
C THR A 57 12.03 19.02 7.20
N PRO A 58 11.23 19.92 6.60
CA PRO A 58 10.84 19.76 5.21
C PRO A 58 12.07 19.81 4.30
N ILE A 59 12.09 18.99 3.24
CA ILE A 59 13.16 19.03 2.23
C ILE A 59 12.88 20.09 1.17
N LEU A 60 11.59 20.41 0.93
CA LEU A 60 11.17 21.41 -0.05
C LEU A 60 10.80 22.73 0.60
N GLY A 61 11.27 23.83 0.01
CA GLY A 61 11.05 25.19 0.47
C GLY A 61 10.11 26.00 -0.43
N GLY A 62 9.73 27.19 0.03
CA GLY A 62 8.94 28.14 -0.75
C GLY A 62 7.52 27.65 -1.06
N ASN A 63 7.11 27.80 -2.33
CA ASN A 63 5.76 27.45 -2.81
C ASN A 63 5.65 26.01 -3.34
N GLU A 64 6.70 25.20 -3.21
CA GLU A 64 6.66 23.80 -3.59
C GLU A 64 5.74 23.02 -2.65
N ARG A 65 4.95 22.10 -3.21
CA ARG A 65 3.92 21.37 -2.45
C ARG A 65 4.35 19.99 -1.99
N GLY A 66 5.48 19.47 -2.47
CA GLY A 66 5.91 18.12 -2.14
C GLY A 66 5.00 17.06 -2.75
N TRP A 67 5.10 15.84 -2.21
CA TRP A 67 4.33 14.70 -2.68
C TRP A 67 3.23 14.34 -1.69
N ASP A 68 2.23 13.62 -2.18
CA ASP A 68 1.09 13.20 -1.37
C ASP A 68 1.47 12.23 -0.22
N GLY A 69 2.63 11.58 -0.33
CA GLY A 69 3.15 10.66 0.68
C GLY A 69 3.23 11.28 2.08
N GLN A 70 3.59 12.56 2.16
CA GLN A 70 3.67 13.29 3.43
C GLN A 70 2.33 13.30 4.17
N PHE A 71 1.21 13.38 3.45
CA PHE A 71 -0.12 13.43 4.05
C PHE A 71 -0.52 12.10 4.63
N TYR A 72 -0.31 10.99 3.91
CA TYR A 72 -0.61 9.66 4.42
C TYR A 72 0.27 9.31 5.62
N TYR A 73 1.54 9.74 5.58
CA TYR A 73 2.43 9.64 6.73
C TYR A 73 1.89 10.43 7.93
N TYR A 74 1.46 11.68 7.74
CA TYR A 74 0.87 12.46 8.83
C TYR A 74 -0.40 11.82 9.40
N ILE A 75 -1.33 11.40 8.53
CA ILE A 75 -2.58 10.72 8.91
C ILE A 75 -2.32 9.44 9.71
N SER A 76 -1.20 8.73 9.48
CA SER A 76 -0.87 7.52 10.25
C SER A 76 -0.71 7.76 11.75
N ASN A 77 -0.41 9.00 12.15
CA ASN A 77 -0.31 9.41 13.55
C ASN A 77 -1.57 10.12 14.08
N ASP A 78 -2.53 10.43 13.22
CA ASP A 78 -3.80 11.09 13.56
C ASP A 78 -4.96 10.50 12.73
N LEU A 79 -5.18 9.20 12.88
CA LEU A 79 -6.17 8.44 12.09
C LEU A 79 -7.60 8.98 12.23
N LEU A 80 -7.93 9.54 13.39
CA LEU A 80 -9.25 10.10 13.67
C LEU A 80 -9.37 11.58 13.27
N GLY A 81 -8.26 12.23 12.89
CA GLY A 81 -8.24 13.65 12.51
C GLY A 81 -8.65 14.59 13.65
N ILE A 82 -8.30 14.24 14.89
CA ILE A 82 -8.66 15.01 16.09
C ILE A 82 -7.56 16.04 16.41
N GLY A 83 -6.34 15.81 15.93
CA GLY A 83 -5.20 16.69 16.11
C GLY A 83 -5.14 17.83 15.10
N ASP A 84 -3.98 18.47 15.06
CA ASP A 84 -3.68 19.57 14.13
C ASP A 84 -3.30 19.09 12.73
N THR A 85 -3.10 17.79 12.52
CA THR A 85 -2.76 17.18 11.22
C THR A 85 -3.70 17.61 10.11
N TYR A 86 -4.97 17.85 10.42
CA TYR A 86 -5.96 18.38 9.48
C TYR A 86 -5.48 19.65 8.76
N ASN A 87 -4.70 20.51 9.42
CA ASN A 87 -4.20 21.76 8.86
C ASN A 87 -2.95 21.59 7.98
N HIS A 88 -2.34 20.41 7.99
CA HIS A 88 -1.08 20.09 7.31
C HIS A 88 -1.27 19.14 6.12
N VAL A 89 -2.52 18.92 5.72
CA VAL A 89 -2.91 17.98 4.66
C VAL A 89 -3.74 18.72 3.63
N ASP A 90 -3.49 18.43 2.35
CA ASP A 90 -4.31 18.98 1.27
C ASP A 90 -5.70 18.32 1.26
N SER A 91 -6.75 19.10 1.03
CA SER A 91 -8.14 18.60 0.96
C SER A 91 -8.46 17.50 2.01
N PRO A 92 -8.39 17.80 3.32
CA PRO A 92 -8.41 16.77 4.37
C PRO A 92 -9.58 15.77 4.27
N SER A 93 -10.80 16.25 3.97
CA SER A 93 -11.97 15.38 3.81
C SER A 93 -11.82 14.32 2.72
N TYR A 94 -11.00 14.60 1.70
CA TYR A 94 -10.65 13.65 0.65
C TYR A 94 -9.53 12.70 1.10
N ARG A 95 -8.47 13.20 1.72
CA ARG A 95 -7.32 12.38 2.14
C ARG A 95 -7.65 11.38 3.25
N TRP A 96 -8.55 11.73 4.16
CA TRP A 96 -9.01 10.80 5.19
C TRP A 96 -9.90 9.66 4.66
N GLN A 97 -10.27 9.66 3.37
CA GLN A 97 -10.87 8.48 2.74
C GLN A 97 -9.83 7.40 2.41
N ARG A 98 -8.53 7.75 2.44
CA ARG A 98 -7.39 6.91 2.06
C ARG A 98 -6.57 6.44 3.26
N ILE A 99 -7.24 5.95 4.30
CA ILE A 99 -6.63 5.56 5.58
C ILE A 99 -6.09 4.12 5.64
N GLY A 100 -6.23 3.33 4.59
CA GLY A 100 -5.82 1.92 4.56
C GLY A 100 -4.33 1.73 4.91
N LEU A 101 -3.41 2.31 4.14
CA LEU A 101 -1.97 2.27 4.42
C LEU A 101 -1.62 2.95 5.78
N PRO A 102 -2.17 4.13 6.13
CA PRO A 102 -2.03 4.70 7.46
C PRO A 102 -2.39 3.74 8.60
N ILE A 103 -3.51 3.02 8.53
CA ILE A 103 -3.92 2.02 9.53
C ILE A 103 -2.87 0.90 9.65
N PHE A 104 -2.41 0.36 8.52
CA PHE A 104 -1.37 -0.69 8.53
C PHE A 104 -0.06 -0.20 9.16
N SER A 105 0.36 1.02 8.85
CA SER A 105 1.58 1.60 9.42
C SER A 105 1.47 1.86 10.93
N LYS A 106 0.29 2.29 11.41
CA LYS A 106 0.00 2.44 12.84
C LYS A 106 0.00 1.09 13.55
N PHE A 107 -0.62 0.08 12.94
CA PHE A 107 -0.58 -1.28 13.48
C PHE A 107 0.86 -1.80 13.58
N LEU A 108 1.67 -1.59 12.54
CA LEU A 108 3.08 -2.00 12.56
C LEU A 108 3.90 -1.24 13.62
N SER A 109 3.65 0.05 13.84
CA SER A 109 4.33 0.80 14.90
C SER A 109 4.00 0.21 16.27
N LEU A 110 2.73 -0.13 16.52
CA LEU A 110 2.29 -0.75 17.77
C LEU A 110 2.91 -2.14 17.98
N LEU A 111 3.02 -2.96 16.93
CA LEU A 111 3.72 -4.24 16.97
C LEU A 111 5.21 -4.08 17.32
N MET A 112 5.81 -2.95 16.94
CA MET A 112 7.18 -2.57 17.28
C MET A 112 7.27 -1.76 18.59
N PHE A 113 6.22 -1.77 19.41
CA PHE A 113 6.14 -1.09 20.70
C PHE A 113 6.33 0.43 20.62
N SER A 114 5.99 1.03 19.48
CA SER A 114 6.03 2.48 19.26
C SER A 114 4.62 3.06 19.16
N ASN A 115 4.30 3.99 20.06
CA ASN A 115 3.04 4.75 20.03
C ASN A 115 2.97 5.75 18.87
N ILE A 116 4.11 6.11 18.28
CA ILE A 116 4.19 6.99 17.11
C ILE A 116 4.70 6.22 15.88
N VAL A 117 4.14 6.52 14.71
CA VAL A 117 4.59 5.99 13.43
C VAL A 117 5.81 6.80 12.98
N LEU A 118 7.00 6.30 13.28
CA LEU A 118 8.24 6.76 12.64
C LEU A 118 8.25 6.46 11.12
N PRO A 119 9.04 7.18 10.31
CA PRO A 119 9.13 6.96 8.86
C PRO A 119 9.39 5.50 8.47
N ILE A 120 10.25 4.81 9.21
CA ILE A 120 10.58 3.41 8.96
C ILE A 120 9.38 2.47 9.08
N HIS A 121 8.46 2.72 10.03
CA HIS A 121 7.24 1.91 10.16
C HIS A 121 6.34 2.07 8.94
N PHE A 122 6.21 3.30 8.43
CA PHE A 122 5.38 3.58 7.27
C PHE A 122 5.95 2.93 6.00
N ILE A 123 7.27 3.07 5.78
CA ILE A 123 7.98 2.44 4.66
C ILE A 123 7.87 0.92 4.74
N LEU A 124 8.14 0.32 5.91
CA LEU A 124 8.05 -1.12 6.11
C LEU A 124 6.63 -1.64 5.89
N ALA A 125 5.60 -0.94 6.34
CA ALA A 125 4.22 -1.34 6.09
C ALA A 125 3.91 -1.42 4.59
N ASN A 126 4.37 -0.44 3.81
CA ASN A 126 4.18 -0.43 2.35
C ASN A 126 4.94 -1.58 1.67
N ILE A 127 6.21 -1.81 2.04
CA ILE A 127 7.00 -2.93 1.50
C ILE A 127 6.38 -4.29 1.90
N LEU A 128 5.89 -4.44 3.13
CA LEU A 128 5.25 -5.67 3.59
C LEU A 128 3.98 -5.97 2.79
N ILE A 129 3.08 -4.99 2.64
CA ILE A 129 1.84 -5.17 1.88
C ILE A 129 2.15 -5.55 0.43
N THR A 130 3.08 -4.84 -0.21
CA THR A 130 3.47 -5.13 -1.61
C THR A 130 4.15 -6.50 -1.75
N SER A 131 4.98 -6.88 -0.77
CA SER A 131 5.63 -8.20 -0.75
C SER A 131 4.61 -9.32 -0.58
N VAL A 132 3.62 -9.15 0.29
CA VAL A 132 2.53 -10.14 0.45
C VAL A 132 1.69 -10.22 -0.83
N GLY A 133 1.34 -9.09 -1.45
CA GLY A 133 0.66 -9.11 -2.75
C GLY A 133 1.46 -9.82 -3.84
N PHE A 134 2.77 -9.57 -3.88
CA PHE A 134 3.68 -10.24 -4.80
C PHE A 134 3.72 -11.75 -4.57
N TYR A 135 3.81 -12.19 -3.31
CA TYR A 135 3.73 -13.61 -2.95
C TYR A 135 2.47 -14.28 -3.51
N PHE A 136 1.30 -13.68 -3.26
CA PHE A 136 0.03 -14.22 -3.76
C PHE A 136 0.00 -14.30 -5.29
N LEU A 137 0.51 -13.28 -5.97
CA LEU A 137 0.60 -13.24 -7.43
C LEU A 137 1.45 -14.38 -7.99
N ILE A 138 2.69 -14.53 -7.51
CA ILE A 138 3.60 -15.57 -8.04
C ILE A 138 3.14 -16.97 -7.64
N GLN A 139 2.51 -17.12 -6.47
CA GLN A 139 1.92 -18.37 -6.05
C GLN A 139 0.77 -18.76 -6.97
N TYR A 140 -0.11 -17.81 -7.31
CA TYR A 140 -1.19 -18.03 -8.26
C TYR A 140 -0.65 -18.40 -9.66
N TYR A 141 0.40 -17.74 -10.15
CA TYR A 141 1.05 -18.11 -11.40
C TYR A 141 1.59 -19.55 -11.40
N ARG A 142 2.20 -20.00 -10.30
CA ARG A 142 2.66 -21.40 -10.19
C ARG A 142 1.52 -22.40 -10.26
N GLU A 143 0.41 -22.10 -9.60
CA GLU A 143 -0.79 -22.96 -9.62
C GLU A 143 -1.33 -23.10 -11.05
N LEU A 144 -1.24 -22.04 -11.85
CA LEU A 144 -1.59 -22.04 -13.28
C LEU A 144 -0.50 -22.64 -14.20
N GLY A 145 0.65 -23.06 -13.67
CA GLY A 145 1.78 -23.53 -14.47
C GLY A 145 2.54 -22.42 -15.23
N ILE A 146 2.27 -21.16 -14.91
CA ILE A 146 2.93 -19.97 -15.45
C ILE A 146 4.26 -19.74 -14.71
N ASN A 147 5.24 -19.17 -15.41
CA ASN A 147 6.52 -18.81 -14.79
C ASN A 147 6.32 -17.71 -13.72
N PRO A 148 6.63 -17.96 -12.43
CA PRO A 148 6.45 -16.98 -11.34
C PRO A 148 7.28 -15.71 -11.53
N PHE A 149 8.43 -15.78 -12.22
CA PHE A 149 9.29 -14.62 -12.44
C PHE A 149 8.64 -13.54 -13.31
N ILE A 150 7.57 -13.86 -14.05
CA ILE A 150 6.77 -12.86 -14.78
C ILE A 150 6.18 -11.82 -13.81
N GLY A 151 5.87 -12.22 -12.57
CA GLY A 151 5.38 -11.28 -11.55
C GLY A 151 6.39 -10.18 -11.20
N LEU A 152 7.70 -10.38 -11.47
CA LEU A 152 8.72 -9.36 -11.26
C LEU A 152 8.49 -8.13 -12.16
N LEU A 153 7.82 -8.29 -13.29
CA LEU A 153 7.46 -7.15 -14.16
C LEU A 153 6.54 -6.16 -13.45
N TRP A 154 5.60 -6.66 -12.65
CA TRP A 154 4.77 -5.80 -11.81
C TRP A 154 5.57 -5.29 -10.60
N ALA A 155 6.25 -6.19 -9.88
CA ALA A 155 6.94 -5.88 -8.63
C ALA A 155 8.07 -4.84 -8.79
N PHE A 156 8.79 -4.85 -9.93
CA PHE A 156 9.83 -3.87 -10.27
C PHE A 156 9.38 -2.87 -11.34
N SER A 157 8.08 -2.74 -11.57
CA SER A 157 7.57 -1.66 -12.42
C SER A 157 7.88 -0.30 -11.81
N LEU A 158 8.07 0.71 -12.67
CA LEU A 158 8.35 2.07 -12.22
C LEU A 158 7.22 2.62 -11.32
N GLY A 159 5.97 2.27 -11.60
CA GLY A 159 4.83 2.66 -10.77
C GLY A 159 4.96 2.16 -9.33
N VAL A 160 5.33 0.89 -9.14
CA VAL A 160 5.53 0.30 -7.81
C VAL A 160 6.73 0.94 -7.12
N LEU A 161 7.87 1.06 -7.81
CA LEU A 161 9.09 1.61 -7.20
C LEU A 161 8.94 3.08 -6.79
N ILE A 162 8.36 3.92 -7.66
CA ILE A 162 8.09 5.33 -7.35
C ILE A 162 7.15 5.44 -6.15
N THR A 163 6.11 4.60 -6.10
CA THR A 163 5.18 4.62 -4.98
C THR A 163 5.90 4.32 -3.66
N LEU A 164 6.71 3.26 -3.65
CA LEU A 164 7.41 2.81 -2.45
C LEU A 164 8.45 3.81 -1.97
N THR A 165 9.20 4.45 -2.88
CA THR A 165 10.22 5.45 -2.51
C THR A 165 9.62 6.77 -2.05
N ASN A 166 8.37 7.06 -2.41
CA ASN A 166 7.70 8.33 -2.09
C ASN A 166 6.58 8.21 -1.05
N GLY A 167 6.42 7.04 -0.42
CA GLY A 167 5.38 6.78 0.57
C GLY A 167 3.94 6.93 0.04
N LEU A 168 3.74 6.73 -1.26
CA LEU A 168 2.41 6.77 -1.85
C LEU A 168 1.63 5.46 -1.53
N PRO A 169 0.29 5.49 -1.58
CA PRO A 169 -0.53 4.33 -1.23
C PRO A 169 -0.77 3.38 -2.41
N ASP A 170 -0.45 3.78 -3.63
CA ASP A 170 -0.82 3.14 -4.89
C ASP A 170 -0.41 1.66 -4.93
N ALA A 171 0.88 1.34 -4.82
CA ALA A 171 1.37 -0.04 -4.85
C ALA A 171 0.79 -0.93 -3.74
N ALA A 172 0.55 -0.38 -2.54
CA ALA A 172 -0.12 -1.11 -1.47
C ALA A 172 -1.58 -1.42 -1.85
N ALA A 173 -2.30 -0.47 -2.44
CA ALA A 173 -3.65 -0.67 -2.94
C ALA A 173 -3.71 -1.71 -4.08
N ASP A 174 -2.78 -1.64 -5.04
CA ASP A 174 -2.60 -2.63 -6.11
C ASP A 174 -2.41 -4.04 -5.53
N ALA A 175 -1.51 -4.19 -4.56
CA ALA A 175 -1.21 -5.45 -3.90
C ALA A 175 -2.43 -6.03 -3.17
N LEU A 176 -3.17 -5.19 -2.42
CA LEU A 176 -4.40 -5.59 -1.75
C LEU A 176 -5.48 -6.01 -2.75
N CYS A 177 -5.63 -5.25 -3.85
CA CYS A 177 -6.56 -5.57 -4.93
C CYS A 177 -6.19 -6.91 -5.62
N LEU A 178 -4.90 -7.17 -5.84
CA LEU A 178 -4.42 -8.45 -6.39
C LEU A 178 -4.80 -9.62 -5.48
N ILE A 179 -4.56 -9.51 -4.17
CA ILE A 179 -4.93 -10.55 -3.20
C ILE A 179 -6.45 -10.77 -3.21
N ALA A 180 -7.23 -9.69 -3.24
CA ALA A 180 -8.68 -9.76 -3.29
C ALA A 180 -9.15 -10.50 -4.55
N PHE A 181 -8.66 -10.11 -5.72
CA PHE A 181 -9.05 -10.69 -6.99
C PHE A 181 -8.66 -12.17 -7.10
N ILE A 182 -7.45 -12.53 -6.68
CA ILE A 182 -7.01 -13.94 -6.62
C ILE A 182 -7.90 -14.74 -5.65
N SER A 183 -8.26 -14.16 -4.50
CA SER A 183 -9.15 -14.81 -3.53
C SER A 183 -10.55 -15.05 -4.10
N TYR A 184 -11.08 -14.08 -4.85
CA TYR A 184 -12.34 -14.21 -5.58
C TYR A 184 -12.28 -15.37 -6.59
N LEU A 185 -11.22 -15.44 -7.40
CA LEU A 185 -11.01 -16.54 -8.36
C LEU A 185 -10.89 -17.91 -7.69
N LYS A 186 -10.41 -17.96 -6.44
CA LYS A 186 -10.34 -19.18 -5.63
C LYS A 186 -11.62 -19.45 -4.81
N ASN A 187 -12.72 -18.73 -5.08
CA ASN A 187 -13.99 -18.80 -4.33
C ASN A 187 -13.89 -18.48 -2.83
N ASN A 188 -12.81 -17.80 -2.39
CA ASN A 188 -12.67 -17.35 -0.99
C ASN A 188 -13.25 -15.94 -0.82
N LYS A 189 -14.57 -15.89 -0.63
CA LYS A 189 -15.33 -14.63 -0.51
C LYS A 189 -14.93 -13.79 0.70
N VAL A 190 -14.55 -14.42 1.81
CA VAL A 190 -14.14 -13.71 3.03
C VAL A 190 -12.85 -12.92 2.79
N MET A 191 -11.84 -13.56 2.20
CA MET A 191 -10.59 -12.89 1.85
C MET A 191 -10.82 -11.81 0.80
N TYR A 192 -11.66 -12.07 -0.22
CA TYR A 192 -12.04 -11.03 -1.18
C TYR A 192 -12.62 -9.79 -0.48
N MET A 193 -13.64 -9.94 0.36
CA MET A 193 -14.28 -8.82 1.05
C MET A 193 -13.29 -8.03 1.91
N LEU A 194 -12.46 -8.73 2.67
CA LEU A 194 -11.46 -8.09 3.53
C LEU A 194 -10.45 -7.28 2.72
N PHE A 195 -9.76 -7.91 1.78
CA PHE A 195 -8.68 -7.27 1.02
C PHE A 195 -9.20 -6.21 0.05
N MET A 196 -10.39 -6.41 -0.53
CA MET A 196 -11.01 -5.40 -1.41
C MET A 196 -11.41 -4.16 -0.61
N SER A 197 -11.96 -4.32 0.60
CA SER A 197 -12.28 -3.18 1.48
C SER A 197 -11.03 -2.39 1.84
N PHE A 198 -9.93 -3.07 2.18
CA PHE A 198 -8.66 -2.42 2.45
C PHE A 198 -8.04 -1.78 1.20
N ALA A 199 -8.21 -2.37 0.01
CA ALA A 199 -7.76 -1.75 -1.24
C ALA A 199 -8.50 -0.42 -1.49
N VAL A 200 -9.82 -0.39 -1.30
CA VAL A 200 -10.64 0.84 -1.40
C VAL A 200 -10.26 1.86 -0.35
N LEU A 201 -10.05 1.44 0.91
CA LEU A 201 -9.60 2.33 1.98
C LEU A 201 -8.16 2.83 1.76
N THR A 202 -7.33 2.13 0.99
CA THR A 202 -5.98 2.59 0.65
C THR A 202 -6.02 3.54 -0.55
N ARG A 203 -6.90 3.27 -1.52
CA ARG A 203 -7.16 4.11 -2.68
C ARG A 203 -8.59 3.90 -3.18
N GLU A 204 -9.39 4.94 -3.07
CA GLU A 204 -10.84 4.96 -3.32
C GLU A 204 -11.22 4.53 -4.74
N GLY A 205 -10.34 4.76 -5.73
CA GLY A 205 -10.57 4.36 -7.13
C GLY A 205 -10.85 2.87 -7.32
N TYR A 206 -10.38 2.02 -6.40
CA TYR A 206 -10.67 0.59 -6.40
C TYR A 206 -12.14 0.25 -6.14
N VAL A 207 -12.96 1.21 -5.71
CA VAL A 207 -14.42 1.01 -5.57
C VAL A 207 -15.06 0.59 -6.89
N VAL A 208 -14.49 1.03 -8.02
CA VAL A 208 -14.96 0.64 -9.37
C VAL A 208 -14.79 -0.87 -9.58
N VAL A 209 -13.66 -1.45 -9.15
CA VAL A 209 -13.41 -2.90 -9.27
C VAL A 209 -14.42 -3.68 -8.41
N ALA A 210 -14.64 -3.24 -7.17
CA ALA A 210 -15.62 -3.85 -6.29
C ALA A 210 -17.04 -3.80 -6.88
N PHE A 211 -17.41 -2.66 -7.46
CA PHE A 211 -18.71 -2.47 -8.10
C PHE A 211 -18.91 -3.36 -9.33
N VAL A 212 -17.89 -3.55 -10.15
CA VAL A 212 -17.96 -4.46 -11.31
C VAL A 212 -18.19 -5.91 -10.85
N ILE A 213 -17.44 -6.39 -9.85
CA ILE A 213 -17.64 -7.75 -9.30
C ILE A 213 -19.04 -7.90 -8.71
N PHE A 214 -19.52 -6.89 -7.98
CA PHE A 214 -20.91 -6.88 -7.48
C PHE A 214 -21.93 -7.06 -8.61
N CYS A 215 -21.79 -6.31 -9.72
CA CYS A 215 -22.69 -6.44 -10.85
C CYS A 215 -22.65 -7.86 -11.44
N VAL A 216 -21.47 -8.43 -11.65
CA VAL A 216 -21.30 -9.79 -12.18
C VAL A 216 -22.00 -10.83 -11.29
N GLU A 217 -21.75 -10.80 -9.98
CA GLU A 217 -22.39 -11.71 -9.03
C GLU A 217 -23.91 -11.52 -8.98
N PHE A 218 -24.38 -10.27 -8.97
CA PHE A 218 -25.80 -9.96 -8.94
C PHE A 218 -26.55 -10.51 -10.16
N PHE A 219 -25.98 -10.34 -11.36
CA PHE A 219 -26.58 -10.90 -12.58
C PHE A 219 -26.51 -12.44 -12.63
N SER A 220 -25.45 -13.05 -12.09
CA SER A 220 -25.37 -14.52 -11.96
C SER A 220 -26.48 -15.05 -11.08
N LEU A 221 -26.72 -14.43 -9.91
CA LEU A 221 -27.78 -14.82 -8.99
C LEU A 221 -29.18 -14.71 -9.61
N ILE A 222 -29.44 -13.67 -10.41
CA ILE A 222 -30.70 -13.52 -11.13
C ILE A 222 -30.88 -14.64 -12.15
N LYS A 223 -29.83 -14.95 -12.92
CA LYS A 223 -29.85 -16.02 -13.93
C LYS A 223 -30.15 -17.38 -13.32
N ASP A 224 -29.49 -17.73 -12.21
CA ASP A 224 -29.65 -19.01 -11.54
C ASP A 224 -31.07 -19.18 -10.96
N LYS A 225 -31.65 -18.10 -10.42
CA LYS A 225 -33.03 -18.07 -9.93
C LYS A 225 -34.07 -18.20 -11.05
N TYR A 226 -33.77 -17.71 -12.25
CA TYR A 226 -34.67 -17.84 -13.40
C TYR A 226 -34.63 -19.25 -14.00
N LEU A 227 -33.44 -19.87 -14.06
CA LEU A 227 -33.26 -21.23 -14.58
C LEU A 227 -33.81 -22.30 -13.63
N SER A 228 -33.73 -22.10 -12.31
CA SER A 228 -34.30 -23.03 -11.32
C SER A 228 -35.84 -23.04 -11.24
N LYS A 229 -36.51 -22.10 -11.92
CA LYS A 229 -37.99 -22.04 -12.03
C LYS A 229 -38.55 -22.73 -13.28
N LYS A 230 -37.69 -23.20 -14.19
CA LYS A 230 -38.07 -24.03 -15.35
C LYS A 230 -37.78 -25.48 -15.06
#